data_AF-A0A968Q104-F1
#
_entry.id   AF-A0A968Q104-F1
#
_cell.length_a   1.000
_cell.length_b   1.000
_cell.length_c   1.000
_cell.angle_alpha   90.00
_cell.angle_beta   90.00
_cell.angle_gamma   90.00
#
_symmetry.space_group_name_H-M   'P 1'
#
loop_
_entity.id
_entity.type
_entity.pdbx_description
1 polymer ?
#
loop_
_entity_poly.entity_id
_entity_poly.type
_entity_poly.pdbx_seq_one_letter_code
_entity_poly.pdbx_strand_id
1 'polypeptide(L)'
;MTDTAFHFDESFPILTQLATRMLGGYKSLSPSLLERVATTEKEKVRKSVERVLGWDFERVIMAHGSIIEQNGKEKFKQGYEQFLGKAVNIAAD
;
A
#
# COMPACT_ATOMS: atom_id res chain seq x y z
N MET A 1 -3.93 -12.88 -0.35
CA MET A 1 -4.33 -11.59 0.26
C MET A 1 -5.35 -10.98 -0.67
N THR A 2 -6.50 -10.57 -0.16
CA THR A 2 -7.35 -9.60 -0.86
C THR A 2 -6.98 -8.20 -0.37
N ASP A 3 -7.36 -7.14 -1.07
CA ASP A 3 -7.24 -5.76 -0.56
C ASP A 3 -5.83 -5.33 -0.13
N THR A 4 -4.83 -5.71 -0.93
CA THR A 4 -3.40 -5.58 -0.62
C THR A 4 -2.94 -4.14 -0.34
N ALA A 5 -3.59 -3.14 -0.93
CA ALA A 5 -3.36 -1.73 -0.62
C ALA A 5 -4.62 -0.91 -0.93
N PHE A 6 -4.73 0.25 -0.32
CA PHE A 6 -5.80 1.22 -0.49
C PHE A 6 -5.24 2.57 -0.94
N HIS A 7 -6.01 3.34 -1.68
CA HIS A 7 -5.66 4.73 -2.03
C HIS A 7 -6.89 5.65 -2.02
N PHE A 8 -7.19 6.27 -0.88
CA PHE A 8 -8.31 7.22 -0.75
C PHE A 8 -7.84 8.66 -0.90
N ASP A 9 -8.57 9.44 -1.69
CA ASP A 9 -8.27 10.83 -2.00
C ASP A 9 -9.52 11.74 -1.94
N GLU A 10 -9.42 12.91 -2.57
CA GLU A 10 -10.47 13.94 -2.56
C GLU A 10 -11.72 13.57 -3.36
N SER A 11 -11.69 12.50 -4.17
CA SER A 11 -12.86 12.04 -4.92
C SER A 11 -13.88 11.30 -4.05
N PHE A 12 -13.53 10.98 -2.79
CA PHE A 12 -14.39 10.25 -1.86
C PHE A 12 -15.18 11.20 -0.94
N PRO A 13 -16.31 10.76 -0.35
CA PRO A 13 -17.08 11.57 0.59
C PRO A 13 -16.23 12.14 1.74
N ILE A 14 -16.56 13.35 2.20
CA ILE A 14 -15.81 14.05 3.27
C ILE A 14 -15.65 13.19 4.52
N LEU A 15 -16.68 12.40 4.86
CA LEU A 15 -16.60 11.47 5.99
C LEU A 15 -15.50 10.42 5.80
N THR A 16 -15.37 9.86 4.60
CA THR A 16 -14.30 8.91 4.24
C THR A 16 -12.93 9.58 4.27
N GLN A 17 -12.83 10.81 3.74
CA GLN A 17 -11.58 11.59 3.79
C GLN A 17 -11.16 11.86 5.25
N LEU A 18 -12.11 12.24 6.11
CA LEU A 18 -11.83 12.50 7.53
C LEU A 18 -11.40 11.23 8.26
N ALA A 19 -12.10 10.12 8.04
CA ALA A 19 -11.77 8.83 8.64
C ALA A 19 -10.36 8.37 8.24
N THR A 20 -10.03 8.44 6.95
CA THR A 20 -8.70 8.01 6.43
C THR A 20 -7.57 8.96 6.80
N ARG A 21 -7.86 10.23 7.09
CA ARG A 21 -6.88 11.15 7.70
C ARG A 21 -6.59 10.78 9.15
N MET A 22 -7.62 10.50 9.94
CA MET A 22 -7.48 10.14 11.37
C MET A 22 -6.81 8.77 11.56
N LEU A 23 -7.13 7.81 10.69
CA LEU A 23 -6.56 6.47 10.72
C LEU A 23 -5.24 6.40 9.94
N GLY A 24 -4.80 7.47 9.28
CA GLY A 24 -3.66 7.39 8.36
C GLY A 24 -3.99 6.59 7.09
N GLY A 25 -3.22 6.85 6.03
CA GLY A 25 -3.46 6.27 4.71
C GLY A 25 -4.19 7.21 3.73
N TYR A 26 -4.62 8.39 4.16
CA TYR A 26 -5.11 9.42 3.22
C TYR A 26 -4.02 9.81 2.21
N LYS A 27 -4.35 9.75 0.91
CA LYS A 27 -3.44 9.95 -0.23
C LYS A 27 -2.17 9.08 -0.21
N SER A 28 -2.16 7.98 0.54
CA SER A 28 -1.10 6.98 0.53
C SER A 28 -1.57 5.74 -0.24
N LEU A 29 -0.65 4.99 -0.82
CA LEU A 29 -0.90 3.65 -1.35
C LEU A 29 -0.34 2.64 -0.35
N SER A 30 -1.15 2.21 0.61
CA SER A 30 -0.68 1.32 1.70
C SER A 30 -1.75 0.33 2.13
N PRO A 31 -1.38 -0.78 2.79
CA PRO A 31 -2.35 -1.59 3.53
C PRO A 31 -3.03 -0.78 4.63
N SER A 32 -4.18 -1.27 5.10
CA SER A 32 -4.97 -0.62 6.15
C SER A 32 -4.31 -0.70 7.53
N LEU A 33 -4.71 0.17 8.46
CA LEU A 33 -4.27 0.07 9.85
C LEU A 33 -4.63 -1.27 10.49
N LEU A 34 -5.83 -1.78 10.21
CA LEU A 34 -6.30 -3.04 10.78
C LEU A 34 -5.36 -4.17 10.35
N GLU A 35 -5.00 -4.23 9.06
CA GLU A 35 -4.01 -5.18 8.57
C GLU A 35 -2.64 -4.95 9.20
N ARG A 36 -2.27 -3.69 9.47
CA ARG A 36 -0.97 -3.38 10.09
C ARG A 36 -0.85 -4.02 11.46
N VAL A 37 -1.92 -3.99 12.26
CA VAL A 37 -1.97 -4.58 13.60
C VAL A 37 -2.19 -6.10 13.53
N ALA A 38 -3.05 -6.58 12.65
CA ALA A 38 -3.43 -7.99 12.56
C ALA A 38 -2.38 -8.88 11.86
N THR A 39 -1.52 -8.30 11.02
CA THR A 39 -0.49 -9.07 10.29
C THR A 39 0.67 -9.43 11.22
N THR A 40 0.72 -10.70 11.63
CA THR A 40 1.83 -11.25 12.45
C THR A 40 3.02 -11.66 11.58
N GLU A 41 2.77 -12.17 10.38
CA GLU A 41 3.75 -12.75 9.47
C GLU A 41 4.43 -11.70 8.57
N LYS A 42 4.98 -10.64 9.18
CA LYS A 42 5.56 -9.47 8.48
C LYS A 42 6.67 -9.84 7.50
N GLU A 43 7.48 -10.86 7.80
CA GLU A 43 8.54 -11.32 6.89
C GLU A 43 8.00 -12.03 5.64
N LYS A 44 6.90 -12.78 5.76
CA LYS A 44 6.24 -13.39 4.59
C LYS A 44 5.65 -12.30 3.71
N VAL A 45 5.02 -11.29 4.31
CA VAL A 45 4.52 -10.12 3.57
C VAL A 45 5.64 -9.39 2.86
N ARG A 46 6.76 -9.10 3.55
CA ARG A 46 7.93 -8.47 2.94
C ARG A 46 8.37 -9.25 1.69
N LYS A 47 8.65 -10.54 1.83
CA LYS A 47 9.10 -11.37 0.69
C LYS A 47 8.09 -11.40 -0.48
N SER A 48 6.79 -11.30 -0.22
CA SER A 48 5.78 -11.21 -1.28
C SER A 48 5.84 -9.85 -1.98
N VAL A 49 5.95 -8.76 -1.22
CA VAL A 49 6.06 -7.39 -1.74
C VAL A 49 7.33 -7.21 -2.57
N GLU A 50 8.46 -7.75 -2.12
CA GLU A 50 9.74 -7.68 -2.84
C GLU A 50 9.69 -8.37 -4.22
N ARG A 51 8.91 -9.45 -4.33
CA ARG A 51 8.65 -10.10 -5.63
C ARG A 51 7.78 -9.24 -6.54
N VAL A 52 6.73 -8.62 -6.01
CA VAL A 52 5.88 -7.70 -6.78
C VAL A 52 6.69 -6.49 -7.25
N LEU A 53 7.58 -5.95 -6.42
CA LEU A 53 8.46 -4.83 -6.77
C LEU A 53 9.47 -5.16 -7.89
N GLY A 54 9.77 -6.46 -8.08
CA GLY A 54 10.58 -6.94 -9.21
C GLY A 54 9.86 -6.89 -10.55
N TRP A 55 8.52 -6.78 -10.58
CA TRP A 55 7.77 -6.65 -11.83
C TRP A 55 8.00 -5.28 -12.48
N ASP A 56 7.92 -5.20 -13.80
CA ASP A 56 7.94 -3.91 -14.51
C ASP A 56 6.52 -3.30 -14.53
N PHE A 57 6.26 -2.35 -13.64
CA PHE A 57 4.98 -1.66 -13.55
C PHE A 57 5.12 -0.19 -13.16
N GLU A 58 4.29 0.64 -13.78
CA GLU A 58 4.19 2.08 -13.51
C GLU A 58 2.87 2.45 -12.81
N ARG A 59 1.83 1.62 -13.01
CA ARG A 59 0.47 1.87 -12.51
C ARG A 59 0.06 0.84 -11.48
N VAL A 60 -0.78 1.26 -10.53
CA VAL A 60 -1.38 0.37 -9.53
C VAL A 60 -2.89 0.51 -9.56
N ILE A 61 -3.55 -0.63 -9.81
CA ILE A 61 -5.00 -0.78 -9.75
C ILE A 61 -5.31 -1.70 -8.56
N MET A 62 -5.65 -1.10 -7.43
CA MET A 62 -6.13 -1.77 -6.23
C MET A 62 -7.63 -2.08 -6.31
N ALA A 63 -8.10 -2.92 -5.39
CA ALA A 63 -9.52 -3.21 -5.26
C ALA A 63 -10.34 -1.99 -4.79
N HIS A 64 -9.74 -1.13 -3.96
CA HIS A 64 -10.41 0.00 -3.33
C HIS A 64 -9.56 1.27 -3.36
N GLY A 65 -10.15 2.35 -3.87
CA GLY A 65 -9.49 3.64 -3.98
C GLY A 65 -9.33 4.11 -5.42
N SER A 66 -8.69 5.26 -5.58
CA SER A 66 -8.36 5.83 -6.88
C SER A 66 -7.14 5.16 -7.50
N ILE A 67 -7.13 5.03 -8.83
CA ILE A 67 -6.01 4.43 -9.56
C ILE A 67 -4.76 5.30 -9.42
N ILE A 68 -3.61 4.65 -9.21
CA ILE A 68 -2.30 5.29 -9.34
C ILE A 68 -1.83 5.16 -10.77
N GLU A 69 -1.90 6.24 -11.54
CA GLU A 69 -1.49 6.26 -12.96
C GLU A 69 0.01 6.46 -13.17
N GLN A 70 0.75 6.97 -12.16
CA GLN A 70 2.18 7.30 -12.27
C GLN A 70 2.90 7.05 -10.94
N ASN A 71 4.19 6.68 -11.05
CA ASN A 71 5.10 6.33 -9.96
C ASN A 71 4.54 5.23 -9.04
N GLY A 72 3.79 4.29 -9.62
CA GLY A 72 3.10 3.23 -8.89
C GLY A 72 4.05 2.37 -8.07
N LYS A 73 5.20 1.98 -8.65
CA LYS A 73 6.22 1.19 -7.96
C LYS A 73 6.79 1.91 -6.75
N GLU A 74 7.12 3.19 -6.90
CA GLU A 74 7.65 4.00 -5.81
C GLU A 74 6.64 4.16 -4.68
N LYS A 75 5.40 4.55 -5.00
CA LYS A 75 4.33 4.72 -4.00
C LYS A 75 4.00 3.41 -3.29
N PHE A 76 3.98 2.30 -4.01
CA PHE A 76 3.76 0.97 -3.45
C PHE A 76 4.87 0.57 -2.49
N LYS A 77 6.14 0.81 -2.87
CA LYS A 77 7.31 0.60 -2.01
C LYS A 77 7.19 1.42 -0.72
N GLN A 78 6.94 2.72 -0.83
CA GLN A 78 6.84 3.62 0.32
C GLN A 78 5.74 3.19 1.30
N GLY A 79 4.54 2.84 0.80
CA GLY A 79 3.44 2.40 1.65
C GLY A 79 3.73 1.10 2.39
N TYR A 80 4.43 0.16 1.75
CA TYR A 80 4.85 -1.08 2.41
C TYR A 80 6.00 -0.88 3.40
N GLU A 81 6.92 0.03 3.13
CA GLU A 81 7.96 0.39 4.11
C GLU A 81 7.35 0.99 5.37
N GLN A 82 6.36 1.86 5.22
CA GLN A 82 5.58 2.40 6.35
C GLN A 82 4.81 1.31 7.10
N PHE A 83 4.18 0.38 6.38
CA PHE A 83 3.42 -0.73 6.97
C PHE A 83 4.29 -1.74 7.74
N LEU A 84 5.47 -2.05 7.21
CA LEU A 84 6.41 -3.01 7.78
C LEU A 84 7.34 -2.38 8.83
N GLY A 85 7.49 -1.04 8.82
CA GLY A 85 8.44 -0.32 9.67
C GLY A 85 9.91 -0.60 9.32
N LYS A 86 10.19 -1.03 8.08
CA LYS A 86 11.54 -1.35 7.59
C LYS A 86 11.61 -1.23 6.07
N ALA A 87 12.82 -1.08 5.53
CA ALA A 87 13.04 -1.03 4.09
C ALA A 87 12.64 -2.34 3.40
N VAL A 88 12.17 -2.24 2.16
CA VAL A 88 11.93 -3.38 1.27
C VAL A 88 12.79 -3.21 0.01
N ASN A 89 13.37 -4.32 -0.45
CA ASN A 89 14.26 -4.31 -1.62
C ASN A 89 13.66 -5.12 -2.75
N ILE A 90 14.07 -4.85 -3.99
CA ILE A 90 13.75 -5.77 -5.08
C ILE A 90 14.40 -7.11 -4.75
N ALA A 91 13.63 -8.20 -4.85
CA ALA A 91 14.17 -9.53 -4.59
C ALA A 91 15.36 -9.81 -5.53
N ALA A 92 16.42 -10.40 -5.00
CA ALA A 92 17.45 -11.02 -5.84
C ALA A 92 16.85 -12.31 -6.41
N ASP A 93 16.97 -12.48 -7.73
CA ASP A 93 16.52 -13.68 -8.45
C ASP A 93 17.31 -14.94 -8.03
#